data_AF-A0A836VAZ7-F1
#
_entry.id   AF-A0A836VAZ7-F1
#
_cell.length_a   1.000
_cell.length_b   1.000
_cell.length_c   1.000
_cell.angle_alpha   90.00
_cell.angle_beta   90.00
_cell.angle_gamma   90.00
#
_symmetry.space_group_name_H-M   'P 1'
#
loop_
_entity.id
_entity.type
_entity.pdbx_description
1 polymer ?
#
loop_
_entity_poly.entity_id
_entity_poly.type
_entity_poly.pdbx_seq_one_letter_code
_entity_poly.pdbx_strand_id
1 'polypeptide(L)' 'MPNLEFFEAAKQLVAYARLEPRESRSGTSVRGRSSLSNTGNARLRQGLYMTALVAMNWSPIVAAFMIVCSRKESRR' A
#
# COMPACT_ATOMS: atom_id res chain seq x y z
N MET A 1 -17.22 -9.39 -3.92
CA MET A 1 -15.77 -9.55 -3.72
C MET A 1 -15.40 -10.87 -4.38
N PRO A 2 -14.39 -10.91 -5.27
CA PRO A 2 -13.89 -12.18 -5.80
C PRO A 2 -13.25 -13.01 -4.69
N ASN A 3 -13.30 -14.34 -4.80
CA ASN A 3 -12.59 -15.25 -3.90
C ASN A 3 -11.07 -15.07 -4.03
N LEU A 4 -10.31 -15.34 -2.96
CA LEU A 4 -8.84 -15.20 -2.96
C LEU A 4 -8.15 -16.09 -4.00
N GLU A 5 -8.78 -17.21 -4.37
CA GLU A 5 -8.29 -18.16 -5.37
C GLU A 5 -8.30 -17.63 -6.81
N PHE A 6 -8.99 -16.51 -7.09
CA PHE A 6 -8.98 -15.89 -8.42
C PHE A 6 -7.71 -15.07 -8.69
N PHE A 7 -6.84 -14.88 -7.70
CA PHE A 7 -5.59 -14.13 -7.86
C PHE A 7 -4.40 -15.09 -7.89
N GLU A 8 -3.72 -15.17 -9.03
CA GLU A 8 -2.55 -16.03 -9.21
C GLU A 8 -1.33 -15.50 -8.45
N ALA A 9 -1.30 -14.20 -8.17
CA ALA A 9 -0.19 -13.55 -7.49
C ALA A 9 -0.65 -12.52 -6.46
N ALA A 10 0.09 -12.42 -5.35
CA ALA A 10 -0.12 -11.39 -4.32
C ALA A 10 -0.11 -9.97 -4.90
N LYS A 11 0.67 -9.72 -5.97
CA LYS A 11 0.68 -8.43 -6.68
C LYS A 11 -0.67 -8.08 -7.30
N GLN A 12 -1.38 -9.07 -7.87
CA GLN A 12 -2.69 -8.85 -8.48
C GLN A 12 -3.73 -8.51 -7.41
N LEU A 13 -3.69 -9.21 -6.28
CA LEU A 13 -4.52 -8.90 -5.12
C LEU A 13 -4.24 -7.50 -4.56
N VAL A 14 -2.97 -7.15 -4.39
CA VAL A 14 -2.53 -5.82 -3.90
C VAL A 14 -2.96 -4.71 -4.87
N ALA A 15 -2.88 -4.93 -6.18
CA ALA A 15 -3.36 -3.99 -7.20
C ALA A 15 -4.89 -3.85 -7.19
N TYR A 16 -5.60 -4.95 -6.99
CA TYR A 16 -7.07 -4.96 -6.87
C TYR A 16 -7.54 -4.23 -5.59
N ALA A 17 -6.88 -4.50 -4.46
CA ALA A 17 -7.15 -3.90 -3.15
C ALA A 17 -6.57 -2.48 -2.99
N ARG A 18 -5.69 -2.06 -3.92
CA ARG A 18 -5.12 -0.70 -4.00
C ARG A 18 -4.20 -0.38 -2.85
N LEU A 19 -3.46 -1.40 -2.44
CA LEU A 19 -2.39 -1.32 -1.45
C LEU A 19 -1.01 -1.21 -2.12
N GLU A 20 -0.98 -0.92 -3.42
CA GLU A 20 0.24 -0.68 -4.19
C GLU A 20 0.72 0.78 -4.03
N PRO A 21 2.04 1.01 -3.90
CA PRO A 21 2.59 2.35 -4.02
C PRO A 21 2.44 2.83 -5.47
N ARG A 22 1.87 4.01 -5.64
CA ARG A 22 1.80 4.75 -6.90
C ARG A 22 2.97 5.72 -6.96
N GLU A 23 3.86 5.48 -7.91
CA GLU A 23 4.91 6.44 -8.25
C GLU A 23 4.34 7.58 -9.09
N SER A 24 4.63 8.82 -8.70
CA SER A 24 4.27 10.00 -9.48
C SER A 24 5.42 10.35 -10.42
N ARG A 25 5.46 9.74 -11.61
CA ARG A 25 6.50 10.01 -12.62
C ARG A 25 5.97 10.99 -13.68
N SER A 26 5.75 12.24 -13.31
CA SER A 26 5.53 13.32 -14.28
C SER A 26 6.88 13.94 -14.67
N GLY A 27 7.08 14.20 -15.95
CA GLY A 27 8.34 14.68 -16.51
C GLY A 27 9.00 15.82 -15.71
N THR A 28 10.32 15.67 -15.57
CA THR A 28 11.36 16.67 -15.28
C THR A 28 11.54 17.31 -13.89
N SER A 29 10.76 17.02 -12.83
CA SER A 29 11.14 17.61 -11.52
C SER A 29 10.82 16.84 -10.23
N VAL A 30 9.81 15.97 -10.16
CA VAL A 30 9.35 15.50 -8.85
C VAL A 30 9.41 13.98 -8.74
N ARG A 31 10.49 13.46 -8.15
CA ARG A 31 10.45 12.17 -7.43
C ARG A 31 9.55 12.37 -6.20
N GLY A 32 8.24 12.46 -6.45
CA GLY A 32 7.26 12.67 -5.39
C GLY A 32 7.22 11.46 -4.48
N ARG A 33 6.84 11.67 -3.22
CA ARG A 33 6.64 10.58 -2.25
C ARG A 33 5.63 9.60 -2.84
N SER A 34 5.98 8.31 -2.86
CA SER A 34 5.07 7.26 -3.28
C SER A 34 3.83 7.28 -2.39
N SER A 35 2.66 7.34 -3.03
CA SER A 35 1.37 7.41 -2.36
C SER A 35 0.54 6.21 -2.74
N LEU A 36 -0.36 5.74 -1.88
CA LEU A 36 -1.25 4.64 -2.24
C LEU A 36 -2.13 5.02 -3.45
N SER A 37 -2.38 4.09 -4.37
CA SER A 37 -3.25 4.36 -5.51
C SER A 37 -4.72 4.52 -5.09
N ASN A 38 -5.41 5.55 -5.59
CA ASN A 38 -6.80 5.87 -5.21
C ASN A 38 -7.89 5.27 -6.11
N THR A 39 -7.52 4.68 -7.24
CA THR A 39 -8.45 3.98 -8.15
C THR A 39 -8.86 2.63 -7.50
N GLY A 40 -9.88 1.85 -7.90
CA GLY A 40 -10.21 0.50 -7.34
C GLY A 40 -11.24 0.40 -6.18
N ASN A 41 -11.37 -0.76 -5.51
CA ASN A 41 -12.53 -1.10 -4.64
C ASN A 41 -12.52 -0.35 -3.28
N ALA A 42 -13.42 0.62 -3.14
CA ALA A 42 -13.52 1.50 -1.97
C ALA A 42 -13.81 0.76 -0.64
N ARG A 43 -14.57 -0.35 -0.67
CA ARG A 43 -14.93 -1.09 0.55
C ARG A 43 -13.73 -1.77 1.19
N LEU A 44 -12.87 -2.39 0.39
CA LEU A 44 -11.63 -3.00 0.90
C LEU A 44 -10.69 -1.95 1.47
N ARG A 45 -10.59 -0.80 0.80
CA ARG A 45 -9.78 0.33 1.30
C ARG A 45 -10.30 0.83 2.63
N GLN A 46 -11.61 1.02 2.79
CA GLN A 46 -12.18 1.47 4.07
C GLN A 46 -11.88 0.53 5.23
N GLY A 47 -12.03 -0.78 5.01
CA GLY A 47 -11.71 -1.78 6.04
C GLY A 47 -10.20 -1.82 6.34
N LEU A 48 -9.38 -1.95 5.29
CA LEU A 48 -7.95 -2.19 5.44
C LEU A 48 -7.16 -0.95 5.84
N TYR A 49 -7.57 0.24 5.38
CA TYR A 49 -6.91 1.50 5.73
C TYR A 49 -7.05 1.80 7.22
N MET A 50 -8.28 1.72 7.75
CA MET A 50 -8.51 1.96 9.17
C MET A 50 -7.83 0.90 10.03
N THR A 51 -7.89 -0.37 9.66
CA THR A 51 -7.16 -1.42 10.39
C THR A 51 -5.65 -1.22 10.34
N ALA A 52 -5.09 -0.77 9.20
CA ALA A 52 -3.67 -0.51 9.07
C ALA A 52 -3.23 0.67 9.96
N LEU A 53 -3.99 1.76 9.99
CA LEU A 53 -3.73 2.91 10.85
C LEU A 53 -3.77 2.52 12.34
N VAL A 54 -4.78 1.77 12.75
CA VAL A 54 -4.88 1.27 14.13
C VAL A 54 -3.71 0.34 14.45
N ALA A 55 -3.38 -0.59 13.55
CA ALA A 55 -2.25 -1.50 13.75
C ALA A 55 -0.92 -0.74 13.90
N MET A 56 -0.72 0.34 13.16
CA MET A 56 0.48 1.20 13.29
C MET A 56 0.57 1.88 14.65
N ASN A 57 -0.55 2.25 15.26
CA ASN A 57 -0.58 2.94 16.55
C ASN A 57 -0.47 1.99 17.75
N TRP A 58 -1.05 0.79 17.63
CA TRP A 58 -1.20 -0.13 18.76
C TRP A 58 -0.24 -1.32 18.72
N SER A 59 0.33 -1.65 17.55
CA SER A 59 1.28 -2.76 17.41
C SER A 59 2.71 -2.26 17.19
N PRO A 60 3.63 -2.47 18.16
CA PRO A 60 5.03 -2.05 18.02
C PRO A 60 5.75 -2.79 16.88
N ILE A 61 5.31 -4.00 16.54
CA ILE A 61 5.83 -4.77 15.40
C ILE A 61 5.53 -4.07 14.08
N VAL A 62 4.30 -3.57 13.92
CA VAL A 62 3.89 -2.88 12.69
C VAL A 62 4.60 -1.52 12.58
N ALA A 63 4.75 -0.82 13.70
CA ALA A 63 5.53 0.42 13.75
C ALA A 63 7.00 0.20 13.37
N ALA A 64 7.65 -0.83 13.92
CA ALA A 64 9.03 -1.19 13.59
C ALA A 64 9.18 -1.57 12.11
N PHE A 65 8.23 -2.32 11.57
CA PHE A 65 8.20 -2.69 10.15
C PHE A 65 8.09 -1.45 9.23
N MET A 66 7.25 -0.46 9.59
CA MET A 66 7.11 0.78 8.82
C MET A 66 8.44 1.55 8.71
N ILE A 67 9.22 1.62 9.80
CA ILE A 67 10.53 2.28 9.81
C ILE A 67 11.49 1.59 8.83
N VAL A 68 11.49 0.26 8.80
CA VAL A 68 12.34 -0.54 7.90
C VAL A 68 11.93 -0.34 6.44
N CYS A 69 10.62 -0.38 6.13
CA CYS A 69 10.10 -0.19 4.78
C CYS A 69 10.38 1.21 4.25
N SER A 70 10.25 2.25 5.09
CA SER A 70 10.53 3.64 4.70
C SER A 70 11.99 3.84 4.26
N ARG A 71 12.93 3.03 4.74
CA ARG A 71 14.35 3.05 4.33
C ARG A 71 14.61 2.29 3.03
N LYS A 72 13.80 1.27 2.71
CA LYS A 72 13.93 0.46 1.49
C LYS A 72 13.43 1.20 0.25
N GLU A 73 12.45 2.08 0.41
CA GLU A 73 11.89 2.91 -0.65
C GLU A 73 12.93 3.85 -1.29
N SER A 74 13.84 4.43 -0.49
CA SER A 74 14.89 5.34 -0.97
C SER A 74 16.05 4.63 -1.70
N ARG A 75 16.11 3.29 -1.68
CA ARG A 75 17.20 2.50 -2.28
C ARG A 75 16.79 1.76 -3.56
N ARG A 76 15.59 2.00 -4.09
CA ARG A 76 15.12 1.44 -5.37
C ARG A 76 15.16 2.49 -6.49
#